data_AF-A0A5N4AFU0-F1
#
_entry.id   AF-A0A5N4AFU0-F1
#
_cell.length_a   1.000
_cell.length_b   1.000
_cell.length_c   1.000
_cell.angle_alpha   90.00
_cell.angle_beta   90.00
_cell.angle_gamma   90.00
#
_symmetry.space_group_name_H-M   'P 1'
#
loop_
_entity.id
_entity.type
_entity.pdbx_description
1 polymer ?
#
loop_
_entity_poly.entity_id
_entity_poly.type
_entity_poly.pdbx_seq_one_letter_code
_entity_poly.pdbx_strand_id
1 'polypeptide(L)'
;MYIHLESALFLYFFVQLCSPAQVRITFEKCDLKGFTCVASPEVSGRHDITFQCTNVTGQDIQFYLWAFSAPGTIQSLTLHNCEKVQLSLTCSGDNRPIQWVKFKNIGSLEWLPPNVPHNPPKMIFENISRIEILPRQTFAQIKKIFYKPGCYLPAFDLNALEFRNVNFGTIESGAFDNLSDMTNFEWTNVTVSRIAYAAMKMQFVQGGKGSISNSNLGVLEPMALQFVGDGLSIKNNKIEDLSPSSINGTVYDFEFVNNTVDNLQSSAIAVLSQNTYINNNHFRNVESGAFKKVSPGLLHDSQRNFGTLYFVYDFNNNLFEHVEDKGIRPDIEAYKNVASLVNFTENTLQCSCETISWLGAEVDLGFNYTVLKDFNTMILDPKNKNNCNFNPCMCFGVRSPNKRSSATAAVF
;
A
#
# COMPACT_ATOMS: atom_id res chain seq x y z
N MET A 1 28.74 47.00 -29.42
CA MET A 1 28.58 45.65 -28.84
C MET A 1 28.56 45.75 -27.31
N TYR A 2 27.58 46.44 -26.71
CA TYR A 2 27.48 46.62 -25.24
C TYR A 2 26.06 47.00 -24.78
N ILE A 3 25.02 46.57 -25.51
CA ILE A 3 23.61 46.94 -25.19
C ILE A 3 22.77 45.71 -24.79
N HIS A 4 23.27 44.47 -24.95
CA HIS A 4 22.49 43.27 -24.65
C HIS A 4 22.66 42.70 -23.23
N LEU A 5 23.55 43.24 -22.40
CA LEU A 5 23.80 42.69 -21.06
C LEU A 5 22.88 43.27 -19.97
N GLU A 6 22.45 44.52 -20.10
CA GLU A 6 21.62 45.19 -19.08
C GLU A 6 20.16 44.72 -19.10
N SER A 7 19.63 44.35 -20.28
CA SER A 7 18.26 43.85 -20.41
C SER A 7 18.06 42.45 -19.80
N ALA A 8 19.10 41.62 -19.82
CA ALA A 8 19.06 40.27 -19.26
C ALA A 8 19.11 40.29 -17.71
N LEU A 9 19.87 41.22 -17.12
CA LEU A 9 19.93 41.41 -15.67
C LEU A 9 18.60 41.94 -15.10
N PHE A 10 17.92 42.83 -15.81
CA PHE A 10 16.60 43.33 -15.41
C PHE A 10 15.52 42.25 -15.46
N LEU A 11 15.53 41.38 -16.48
CA LEU A 11 14.61 40.25 -16.56
C LEU A 11 14.85 39.22 -15.44
N TYR A 12 16.10 38.97 -15.06
CA TYR A 12 16.43 38.06 -13.95
C TYR A 12 15.96 38.62 -12.59
N PHE A 13 16.07 39.94 -12.39
CA PHE A 13 15.60 40.61 -11.17
C PHE A 13 14.06 40.61 -11.07
N PHE A 14 13.34 40.80 -12.18
CA PHE A 14 11.88 40.73 -12.20
C PHE A 14 11.35 39.31 -12.02
N VAL A 15 12.05 38.28 -12.53
CA VAL A 15 11.69 36.88 -12.30
C VAL A 15 11.90 36.46 -10.84
N GLN A 16 12.90 37.03 -10.13
CA GLN A 16 13.09 36.77 -8.69
C GLN A 16 12.06 37.46 -7.78
N LEU A 17 11.44 38.55 -8.21
CA LEU A 17 10.41 39.28 -7.45
C LEU A 17 9.02 38.65 -7.53
N CYS A 18 8.83 37.63 -8.37
CA CYS A 18 7.55 36.93 -8.55
C CYS A 18 7.57 35.50 -8.01
N SER A 19 8.45 35.18 -7.05
CA SER A 19 8.29 33.97 -6.26
C SER A 19 7.09 34.15 -5.33
N PRO A 20 6.14 33.20 -5.26
CA PRO A 20 5.04 33.28 -4.31
C PRO A 20 5.60 33.46 -2.90
N ALA A 21 5.08 34.44 -2.17
CA ALA A 21 5.51 34.71 -0.80
C ALA A 21 5.17 33.48 0.05
N GLN A 22 6.20 32.77 0.51
CA GLN A 22 6.03 31.66 1.46
C GLN A 22 5.75 32.24 2.84
N VAL A 23 4.64 31.82 3.46
CA VAL A 23 4.28 32.25 4.81
C VAL A 23 4.51 31.11 5.78
N ARG A 24 5.44 31.34 6.71
CA ARG A 24 5.64 30.46 7.85
C ARG A 24 4.55 30.72 8.89
N ILE A 25 3.81 29.67 9.23
CA ILE A 25 2.78 29.73 10.26
C ILE A 25 3.37 29.19 11.57
N THR A 26 3.23 30.00 12.63
CA THR A 26 3.65 29.65 13.99
C THR A 26 2.45 29.84 14.91
N PHE A 27 2.12 28.83 15.70
CA PHE A 27 1.10 28.95 16.74
C PHE A 27 1.68 29.70 17.95
N GLU A 28 1.03 30.80 18.31
CA GLU A 28 1.38 31.59 19.50
C GLU A 28 0.29 31.47 20.58
N LYS A 29 -0.99 31.61 20.20
CA LYS A 29 -2.15 31.51 21.09
C LYS A 29 -3.43 31.24 20.30
N CYS A 30 -4.48 30.83 21.02
CA CYS A 30 -5.82 30.68 20.50
C CYS A 30 -6.39 32.02 19.98
N ASP A 31 -7.27 31.93 18.97
CA ASP A 31 -7.95 33.06 18.31
C ASP A 31 -7.02 34.05 17.59
N LEU A 32 -5.77 33.65 17.37
CA LEU A 32 -4.79 34.43 16.61
C LEU A 32 -4.57 33.81 15.23
N LYS A 33 -4.53 34.64 14.18
CA LYS A 33 -4.05 34.25 12.83
C LYS A 33 -4.71 32.98 12.24
N GLY A 34 -5.98 32.71 12.55
CA GLY A 34 -6.72 31.56 12.00
C GLY A 34 -6.65 30.28 12.85
N PHE A 35 -6.05 30.35 14.05
CA PHE A 35 -6.12 29.27 15.03
C PHE A 35 -7.35 29.40 15.93
N THR A 36 -8.05 28.29 16.14
CA THR A 36 -9.13 28.14 17.12
C THR A 36 -8.79 27.00 18.07
N CYS A 37 -9.12 27.14 19.35
CA CYS A 37 -8.87 26.11 20.35
C CYS A 37 -10.17 25.71 21.05
N VAL A 38 -10.35 24.41 21.27
CA VAL A 38 -11.46 23.86 22.06
C VAL A 38 -10.87 22.98 23.16
N ALA A 39 -11.50 22.92 24.33
CA ALA A 39 -11.08 21.97 25.36
C ALA A 39 -11.24 20.53 24.85
N SER A 40 -10.21 19.71 25.02
CA SER A 40 -10.22 18.34 24.52
C SER A 40 -11.16 17.48 25.38
N PRO A 41 -12.11 16.74 24.79
CA PRO A 41 -12.99 15.85 25.53
C PRO A 41 -12.25 14.60 26.03
N GLU A 42 -11.13 14.23 25.42
CA GLU A 42 -10.36 13.02 25.76
C GLU A 42 -9.48 13.21 27.00
N VAL A 43 -8.90 14.41 27.16
CA VAL A 43 -7.92 14.68 28.22
C VAL A 43 -8.19 16.04 28.86
N SER A 44 -8.61 16.00 30.13
CA SER A 44 -8.83 17.21 30.93
C SER A 44 -7.56 18.07 31.02
N GLY A 45 -7.72 19.38 30.84
CA GLY A 45 -6.60 20.34 30.82
C GLY A 45 -5.81 20.40 29.52
N ARG A 46 -6.27 19.70 28.46
CA ARG A 46 -5.72 19.82 27.11
C ARG A 46 -6.70 20.45 26.12
N HIS A 47 -6.17 20.89 24.99
CA HIS A 47 -6.89 21.56 23.91
C HIS A 47 -6.70 20.86 22.58
N ASP A 48 -7.77 20.85 21.79
CA ASP A 48 -7.77 20.51 20.38
C ASP A 48 -7.67 21.82 19.59
N ILE A 49 -6.62 21.92 18.77
CA ILE A 49 -6.31 23.12 17.99
C ILE A 49 -6.69 22.89 16.54
N THR A 50 -7.37 23.86 15.93
CA THR A 50 -7.68 23.87 14.51
C THR A 50 -7.09 25.12 13.87
N PHE A 51 -6.44 24.97 12.71
CA PHE A 51 -5.96 26.07 11.88
C PHE A 51 -6.66 26.06 10.53
N GLN A 52 -7.26 27.20 10.19
CA GLN A 52 -7.98 27.40 8.94
C GLN A 52 -7.22 28.36 8.01
N CYS A 53 -6.89 27.90 6.80
CA CYS A 53 -6.12 28.68 5.82
C CYS A 53 -6.88 29.81 5.11
N THR A 54 -8.13 30.09 5.48
CA THR A 54 -9.00 31.06 4.78
C THR A 54 -8.50 32.51 4.81
N ASN A 55 -7.54 32.85 5.67
CA ASN A 55 -6.97 34.20 5.75
C ASN A 55 -5.64 34.35 5.00
N VAL A 56 -5.20 33.29 4.28
CA VAL A 56 -3.89 33.20 3.62
C VAL A 56 -4.10 32.71 2.18
N THR A 57 -4.81 33.50 1.36
CA THR A 57 -5.10 33.16 -0.04
C THR A 57 -3.92 33.52 -0.95
N GLY A 58 -3.53 32.61 -1.85
CA GLY A 58 -2.46 32.84 -2.83
C GLY A 58 -1.03 32.76 -2.30
N GLN A 59 -0.81 32.15 -1.12
CA GLN A 59 0.51 31.99 -0.51
C GLN A 59 0.79 30.52 -0.14
N ASP A 60 2.02 30.08 -0.39
CA ASP A 60 2.50 28.76 0.00
C ASP A 60 2.74 28.74 1.52
N ILE A 61 2.05 27.85 2.23
CA ILE A 61 2.14 27.79 3.70
C ILE A 61 3.26 26.82 4.09
N GLN A 62 4.23 27.31 4.87
CA GLN A 62 5.21 26.45 5.54
C GLN A 62 4.76 26.17 6.97
N PHE A 63 4.50 24.90 7.24
CA PHE A 63 4.01 24.42 8.52
C PHE A 63 5.06 23.57 9.22
N TYR A 64 5.55 24.05 10.37
CA TYR A 64 6.51 23.33 11.21
C TYR A 64 5.77 22.75 12.40
N LEU A 65 5.47 21.46 12.35
CA LEU A 65 4.60 20.80 13.33
C LEU A 65 5.07 20.96 14.77
N TRP A 66 6.37 21.09 14.97
CA TRP A 66 6.99 21.09 16.29
C TRP A 66 7.37 22.49 16.79
N ALA A 67 7.23 23.52 15.95
CA ALA A 67 7.62 24.89 16.28
C ALA A 67 6.44 25.67 16.91
N PHE A 68 5.96 25.23 18.08
CA PHE A 68 4.85 25.88 18.81
C PHE A 68 5.38 26.71 19.98
N SER A 69 4.92 27.96 20.11
CA SER A 69 5.42 28.90 21.14
C SER A 69 4.71 28.79 22.51
N ALA A 70 3.62 28.02 22.63
CA ALA A 70 2.82 27.87 23.85
C ALA A 70 1.92 26.61 23.83
N PRO A 71 1.38 26.17 25.00
CA PRO A 71 1.99 25.35 26.05
C PRO A 71 1.77 23.83 25.85
N GLY A 72 2.30 22.99 26.75
CA GLY A 72 2.15 21.51 26.77
C GLY A 72 0.76 20.94 26.99
N THR A 73 -0.26 21.69 26.61
CA THR A 73 -1.68 21.36 26.72
C THR A 73 -2.28 20.99 25.37
N ILE A 74 -1.51 20.89 24.29
CA ILE A 74 -2.05 20.49 22.98
C ILE A 74 -2.25 18.98 22.95
N GLN A 75 -3.50 18.54 22.82
CA GLN A 75 -3.84 17.15 22.56
C GLN A 75 -3.73 16.86 21.06
N SER A 76 -4.36 17.71 20.25
CA SER A 76 -4.49 17.50 18.82
C SER A 76 -4.34 18.76 17.99
N LEU A 77 -4.03 18.57 16.72
CA LEU A 77 -3.93 19.64 15.74
C LEU A 77 -4.61 19.24 14.43
N THR A 78 -5.52 20.09 13.94
CA THR A 78 -6.12 19.96 12.62
C THR A 78 -5.73 21.15 11.74
N LEU A 79 -5.11 20.87 10.58
CA LEU A 79 -4.87 21.84 9.53
C LEU A 79 -5.91 21.64 8.42
N HIS A 80 -6.67 22.67 8.04
CA HIS A 80 -7.67 22.49 6.99
C HIS A 80 -7.92 23.66 6.04
N ASN A 81 -8.47 23.29 4.87
CA ASN A 81 -8.88 24.19 3.78
C ASN A 81 -7.72 25.02 3.20
N CYS A 82 -6.58 24.38 2.93
CA CYS A 82 -5.37 25.03 2.44
C CYS A 82 -5.11 24.67 0.99
N GLU A 83 -4.74 25.64 0.16
CA GLU A 83 -4.41 25.39 -1.25
C GLU A 83 -3.09 24.62 -1.38
N LYS A 84 -2.02 25.09 -0.72
CA LYS A 84 -0.71 24.43 -0.72
C LYS A 84 -0.04 24.50 0.65
N VAL A 85 0.49 23.37 1.11
CA VAL A 85 1.16 23.23 2.40
C VAL A 85 2.50 22.52 2.20
N GLN A 86 3.56 23.12 2.74
CA GLN A 86 4.87 22.52 2.93
C GLN A 86 5.04 22.14 4.40
N LEU A 87 5.10 20.85 4.69
CA LEU A 87 5.11 20.29 6.03
C LEU A 87 6.53 19.91 6.46
N SER A 88 6.95 20.40 7.62
CA SER A 88 8.15 19.91 8.31
C SER A 88 7.78 19.17 9.59
N LEU A 89 8.21 17.91 9.66
CA LEU A 89 8.10 17.03 10.83
C LEU A 89 9.44 16.95 11.60
N THR A 90 10.34 17.91 11.33
CA THR A 90 11.65 17.96 12.00
C THR A 90 11.48 18.28 13.47
N CYS A 91 12.12 17.50 14.33
CA CYS A 91 12.19 17.82 15.74
C CYS A 91 12.86 19.20 16.00
N SER A 92 12.22 20.04 16.84
CA SER A 92 12.79 21.24 17.44
C SER A 92 13.06 21.04 18.94
N GLY A 93 13.98 21.81 19.52
CA GLY A 93 14.43 21.62 20.91
C GLY A 93 13.38 21.90 22.00
N ASP A 94 12.22 22.46 21.63
CA ASP A 94 11.17 22.93 22.55
C ASP A 94 9.93 22.02 22.58
N ASN A 95 10.08 20.77 22.17
CA ASN A 95 8.95 19.91 21.83
C ASN A 95 8.21 19.34 23.05
N ARG A 96 6.88 19.48 23.02
CA ARG A 96 5.95 18.63 23.78
C ARG A 96 5.05 17.86 22.80
N PRO A 97 4.78 16.56 23.02
CA PRO A 97 4.24 15.70 21.99
C PRO A 97 2.74 15.92 21.78
N ILE A 98 2.39 16.52 20.64
CA ILE A 98 1.05 16.46 20.06
C ILE A 98 0.71 14.98 19.83
N GLN A 99 -0.42 14.51 20.33
CA GLN A 99 -0.77 13.10 20.29
C GLN A 99 -1.30 12.67 18.93
N TRP A 100 -2.05 13.56 18.27
CA TRP A 100 -2.50 13.31 16.91
C TRP A 100 -2.61 14.56 16.06
N VAL A 101 -2.40 14.38 14.75
CA VAL A 101 -2.48 15.44 13.74
C VAL A 101 -3.40 15.03 12.61
N LYS A 102 -4.17 15.99 12.11
CA LYS A 102 -5.06 15.80 10.97
C LYS A 102 -4.84 16.89 9.91
N PHE A 103 -4.69 16.48 8.65
CA PHE A 103 -4.67 17.35 7.49
C PHE A 103 -5.94 17.12 6.68
N LYS A 104 -6.74 18.15 6.45
CA LYS A 104 -8.07 18.02 5.81
C LYS A 104 -8.29 19.06 4.70
N ASN A 105 -8.81 18.63 3.55
CA ASN A 105 -9.13 19.51 2.43
C ASN A 105 -7.92 20.35 2.01
N ILE A 106 -6.84 19.66 1.61
CA ILE A 106 -5.59 20.29 1.17
C ILE A 106 -5.48 20.12 -0.34
N GLY A 107 -5.16 21.20 -1.08
CA GLY A 107 -4.91 21.11 -2.51
C GLY A 107 -3.63 20.31 -2.78
N SER A 108 -2.48 20.86 -2.39
CA SER A 108 -1.18 20.19 -2.50
C SER A 108 -0.46 20.12 -1.15
N LEU A 109 0.08 18.95 -0.82
CA LEU A 109 0.92 18.73 0.35
C LEU A 109 2.31 18.26 -0.08
N GLU A 110 3.33 18.99 0.37
CA GLU A 110 4.75 18.72 0.12
C GLU A 110 5.49 18.54 1.44
N TRP A 111 6.52 17.68 1.47
CA TRP A 111 7.35 17.49 2.65
C TRP A 111 8.65 18.28 2.53
N LEU A 112 8.96 19.03 3.59
CA LEU A 112 10.29 19.55 3.81
C LEU A 112 11.15 18.41 4.40
N PRO A 113 12.31 18.07 3.79
CA PRO A 113 13.13 16.97 4.24
C PRO A 113 13.47 17.07 5.73
N PRO A 114 13.14 16.05 6.55
CA PRO A 114 13.40 16.14 7.97
C PRO A 114 14.88 15.91 8.26
N ASN A 115 15.51 16.83 9.01
CA ASN A 115 16.87 16.59 9.53
C ASN A 115 16.88 15.50 10.60
N VAL A 116 15.82 15.45 11.41
CA VAL A 116 15.56 14.41 12.42
C VAL A 116 14.05 14.13 12.37
N PRO A 117 13.63 12.96 11.86
CA PRO A 117 12.21 12.64 11.72
C PRO A 117 11.58 12.44 13.10
N HIS A 118 10.42 13.06 13.32
CA HIS A 118 9.66 12.93 14.55
C HIS A 118 8.18 13.05 14.21
N ASN A 119 7.50 11.91 14.10
CA ASN A 119 6.08 11.87 13.79
C ASN A 119 5.26 11.91 15.10
N PRO A 120 4.07 12.52 15.11
CA PRO A 120 3.07 12.28 16.16
C PRO A 120 2.67 10.81 16.19
N PRO A 121 2.19 10.29 17.34
CA PRO A 121 1.68 8.92 17.43
C PRO A 121 0.54 8.60 16.45
N LYS A 122 -0.31 9.56 16.11
CA LYS A 122 -1.38 9.37 15.13
C LYS A 122 -1.43 10.48 14.08
N MET A 123 -1.57 10.09 12.81
CA MET A 123 -1.70 11.04 11.70
C MET A 123 -2.86 10.65 10.78
N ILE A 124 -3.65 11.64 10.39
CA ILE A 124 -4.81 11.48 9.50
C ILE A 124 -4.70 12.46 8.34
N PHE A 125 -4.87 11.96 7.12
CA PHE A 125 -4.88 12.74 5.89
C PHE A 125 -6.21 12.53 5.18
N GLU A 126 -7.00 13.60 4.99
CA GLU A 126 -8.35 13.55 4.44
C GLU A 126 -8.52 14.56 3.31
N ASN A 127 -8.99 14.12 2.15
CA ASN A 127 -9.26 14.98 0.98
C ASN A 127 -8.02 15.80 0.59
N ILE A 128 -6.94 15.12 0.23
CA ILE A 128 -5.72 15.76 -0.26
C ILE A 128 -5.62 15.55 -1.76
N SER A 129 -5.72 16.63 -2.52
CA SER A 129 -5.86 16.55 -3.98
C SER A 129 -4.57 16.07 -4.65
N ARG A 130 -3.40 16.41 -4.08
CA ARG A 130 -2.10 15.99 -4.62
C ARG A 130 -0.99 15.96 -3.57
N ILE A 131 -0.30 14.83 -3.52
CA ILE A 131 1.03 14.65 -2.93
C ILE A 131 1.91 14.15 -4.06
N GLU A 132 2.80 14.99 -4.58
CA GLU A 132 3.60 14.57 -5.75
C GLU A 132 4.58 13.45 -5.39
N ILE A 133 5.32 13.66 -4.30
CA ILE A 133 6.33 12.73 -3.81
C ILE A 133 6.16 12.62 -2.31
N LEU A 134 6.11 11.38 -1.82
CA LEU A 134 6.27 11.06 -0.41
C LEU A 134 7.73 10.62 -0.20
N PRO A 135 8.62 11.50 0.30
CA PRO A 135 10.05 11.24 0.32
C PRO A 135 10.43 10.20 1.38
N ARG A 136 11.66 9.69 1.26
CA ARG A 136 12.27 8.83 2.28
C ARG A 136 12.16 9.43 3.69
N GLN A 137 11.91 8.57 4.68
CA GLN A 137 11.82 8.91 6.11
C GLN A 137 10.70 9.90 6.46
N THR A 138 9.69 10.04 5.60
CA THR A 138 8.48 10.81 5.93
C THR A 138 7.82 10.26 7.19
N PHE A 139 7.53 8.95 7.19
CA PHE A 139 6.98 8.23 8.32
C PHE A 139 8.09 7.40 8.96
N ALA A 140 8.88 8.09 9.79
CA ALA A 140 9.95 7.52 10.58
C ALA A 140 9.98 8.18 11.96
N GLN A 141 10.60 7.52 12.93
CA GLN A 141 10.76 8.07 14.27
C GLN A 141 12.21 8.27 14.66
N ILE A 142 12.40 9.18 15.63
CA ILE A 142 13.73 9.46 16.17
C ILE A 142 14.25 8.20 16.87
N LYS A 143 15.38 7.68 16.37
CA LYS A 143 16.03 6.51 16.98
C LYS A 143 16.89 6.95 18.16
N LYS A 144 16.91 6.16 19.22
CA LYS A 144 17.71 6.41 20.44
C LYS A 144 19.19 6.71 20.16
N ILE A 145 19.76 6.06 19.14
CA ILE A 145 21.16 6.24 18.71
C ILE A 145 21.44 7.61 18.05
N PHE A 146 20.41 8.29 17.53
CA PHE A 146 20.50 9.60 16.89
C PHE A 146 19.84 10.69 17.74
N TYR A 147 19.79 10.48 19.06
CA TYR A 147 19.21 11.43 19.98
C TYR A 147 19.89 12.80 19.86
N LYS A 148 19.08 13.82 19.55
CA LYS A 148 19.50 15.21 19.54
C LYS A 148 19.02 15.89 20.82
N PRO A 149 19.89 16.61 21.56
CA PRO A 149 19.47 17.37 22.74
C PRO A 149 18.29 18.30 22.41
N GLY A 150 17.24 18.25 23.24
CA GLY A 150 15.99 18.99 23.06
C GLY A 150 14.90 18.23 22.29
N CYS A 151 15.21 17.09 21.68
CA CYS A 151 14.21 16.23 21.09
C CYS A 151 13.63 15.26 22.11
N TYR A 152 12.31 15.23 22.22
CA TYR A 152 11.63 14.17 22.95
C TYR A 152 11.81 12.83 22.23
N LEU A 153 12.25 11.81 22.97
CA LEU A 153 12.30 10.42 22.50
C LEU A 153 10.95 9.78 22.80
N PRO A 154 10.12 9.46 21.80
CA PRO A 154 8.83 8.85 22.03
C PRO A 154 8.99 7.43 22.56
N ALA A 155 8.05 7.02 23.41
CA ALA A 155 8.03 5.66 23.98
C ALA A 155 7.61 4.60 22.95
N PHE A 156 6.93 5.03 21.89
CA PHE A 156 6.40 4.21 20.80
C PHE A 156 6.67 4.92 19.47
N ASP A 157 6.69 4.18 18.36
CA ASP A 157 6.89 4.75 17.03
C ASP A 157 5.67 5.56 16.54
N LEU A 158 5.03 5.10 15.46
CA LEU A 158 3.77 5.60 14.94
C LEU A 158 2.72 4.55 15.29
N ASN A 159 1.62 4.97 15.92
CA ASN A 159 0.55 4.07 16.36
C ASN A 159 -0.52 3.92 15.27
N ALA A 160 -0.96 5.03 14.67
CA ALA A 160 -2.02 5.00 13.67
C ALA A 160 -1.77 5.97 12.51
N LEU A 161 -2.04 5.49 11.30
CA LEU A 161 -1.89 6.27 10.08
C LEU A 161 -3.05 6.01 9.13
N GLU A 162 -3.77 7.08 8.79
CA GLU A 162 -5.00 7.00 8.00
C GLU A 162 -4.92 7.96 6.80
N PHE A 163 -5.25 7.46 5.61
CA PHE A 163 -5.38 8.25 4.38
C PHE A 163 -6.75 8.01 3.75
N ARG A 164 -7.51 9.08 3.55
CA ARG A 164 -8.87 9.04 3.00
C ARG A 164 -9.01 10.06 1.86
N ASN A 165 -9.34 9.60 0.66
CA ASN A 165 -9.44 10.47 -0.53
C ASN A 165 -8.14 11.25 -0.79
N VAL A 166 -7.04 10.51 -0.99
CA VAL A 166 -5.70 11.09 -1.16
C VAL A 166 -5.10 10.63 -2.47
N ASN A 167 -4.47 11.54 -3.22
CA ASN A 167 -3.77 11.22 -4.46
C ASN A 167 -2.26 11.41 -4.30
N PHE A 168 -1.50 10.32 -4.47
CA PHE A 168 -0.05 10.27 -4.48
C PHE A 168 0.48 10.11 -5.91
N GLY A 169 1.50 10.87 -6.27
CA GLY A 169 2.35 10.56 -7.41
C GLY A 169 3.22 9.35 -7.10
N THR A 170 4.35 9.58 -6.42
CA THR A 170 5.31 8.53 -6.05
C THR A 170 5.50 8.44 -4.55
N ILE A 171 5.48 7.22 -4.02
CA ILE A 171 5.97 6.92 -2.67
C ILE A 171 7.39 6.36 -2.81
N GLU A 172 8.38 7.09 -2.30
CA GLU A 172 9.79 6.73 -2.45
C GLU A 172 10.23 5.60 -1.52
N SER A 173 11.36 4.99 -1.87
CA SER A 173 12.03 3.96 -1.06
C SER A 173 12.29 4.44 0.37
N GLY A 174 11.83 3.65 1.34
CA GLY A 174 11.94 3.98 2.77
C GLY A 174 11.14 5.21 3.19
N ALA A 175 10.08 5.61 2.48
CA ALA A 175 9.14 6.63 2.96
C ALA A 175 8.56 6.26 4.32
N PHE A 176 8.35 4.96 4.58
CA PHE A 176 8.03 4.41 5.88
C PHE A 176 9.21 3.56 6.35
N ASP A 177 9.92 4.01 7.38
CA ASP A 177 11.20 3.43 7.79
C ASP A 177 11.10 2.83 9.19
N ASN A 178 10.98 1.50 9.25
CA ASN A 178 11.03 0.69 10.47
C ASN A 178 10.02 1.09 11.56
N LEU A 179 8.75 1.26 11.17
CA LEU A 179 7.67 1.51 12.13
C LEU A 179 7.30 0.20 12.83
N SER A 180 7.49 0.09 14.15
CA SER A 180 7.34 -1.17 14.89
C SER A 180 6.16 -1.25 15.87
N ASP A 181 5.53 -0.11 16.18
CA ASP A 181 4.43 -0.02 17.15
C ASP A 181 3.07 0.33 16.51
N MET A 182 2.86 -0.02 15.25
CA MET A 182 1.63 0.30 14.53
C MET A 182 0.46 -0.54 15.07
N THR A 183 -0.67 0.08 15.42
CA THR A 183 -1.93 -0.62 15.69
C THR A 183 -2.84 -0.61 14.46
N ASN A 184 -2.83 0.49 13.70
CA ASN A 184 -3.74 0.66 12.58
C ASN A 184 -3.08 1.38 11.41
N PHE A 185 -3.22 0.81 10.23
CA PHE A 185 -2.91 1.46 8.97
C PHE A 185 -4.12 1.36 8.04
N GLU A 186 -4.60 2.50 7.54
CA GLU A 186 -5.79 2.53 6.67
C GLU A 186 -5.59 3.43 5.45
N TRP A 187 -5.74 2.85 4.27
CA TRP A 187 -5.96 3.56 3.01
C TRP A 187 -7.38 3.32 2.51
N THR A 188 -8.12 4.39 2.31
CA THR A 188 -9.48 4.35 1.76
C THR A 188 -9.62 5.38 0.65
N ASN A 189 -9.95 4.92 -0.56
CA ASN A 189 -10.02 5.78 -1.75
C ASN A 189 -8.71 6.56 -1.98
N VAL A 190 -7.59 5.83 -2.02
CA VAL A 190 -6.27 6.39 -2.30
C VAL A 190 -5.90 6.10 -3.75
N THR A 191 -5.36 7.09 -4.45
CA THR A 191 -4.71 6.87 -5.75
C THR A 191 -3.21 6.98 -5.57
N VAL A 192 -2.44 6.06 -6.12
CA VAL A 192 -0.97 6.11 -6.10
C VAL A 192 -0.44 5.74 -7.48
N SER A 193 0.40 6.56 -8.11
CA SER A 193 0.96 6.23 -9.42
C SER A 193 2.09 5.21 -9.32
N ARG A 194 2.98 5.35 -8.32
CA ARG A 194 4.10 4.42 -8.09
C ARG A 194 4.41 4.25 -6.61
N ILE A 195 4.60 3.02 -6.18
CA ILE A 195 5.17 2.68 -4.88
C ILE A 195 6.53 2.04 -5.14
N ALA A 196 7.59 2.76 -4.79
CA ALA A 196 8.95 2.36 -5.10
C ALA A 196 9.44 1.18 -4.27
N TYR A 197 10.58 0.63 -4.67
CA TYR A 197 11.26 -0.46 -3.98
C TYR A 197 11.37 -0.21 -2.48
N ALA A 198 10.90 -1.17 -1.66
CA ALA A 198 10.99 -1.10 -0.20
C ALA A 198 10.47 0.23 0.40
N ALA A 199 9.45 0.83 -0.22
CA ALA A 199 8.87 2.10 0.19
C ALA A 199 8.22 2.05 1.57
N MET A 200 7.46 0.98 1.83
CA MET A 200 6.58 0.90 2.99
C MET A 200 6.93 -0.29 3.87
N LYS A 201 7.61 -0.05 4.99
CA LYS A 201 7.94 -1.09 6.00
C LYS A 201 7.20 -0.81 7.30
N MET A 202 6.27 -1.70 7.64
CA MET A 202 5.43 -1.59 8.83
C MET A 202 5.36 -2.91 9.58
N GLN A 203 5.56 -2.83 10.88
CA GLN A 203 5.34 -3.90 11.83
C GLN A 203 4.28 -3.45 12.83
N PHE A 204 3.25 -4.26 12.96
CA PHE A 204 2.13 -4.04 13.85
C PHE A 204 2.37 -4.71 15.19
N VAL A 205 1.83 -4.11 16.25
CA VAL A 205 1.70 -4.76 17.56
C VAL A 205 0.64 -5.87 17.50
N GLN A 206 0.59 -6.73 18.52
CA GLN A 206 -0.46 -7.74 18.64
C GLN A 206 -1.86 -7.10 18.59
N GLY A 207 -2.75 -7.66 17.78
CA GLY A 207 -4.08 -7.13 17.47
C GLY A 207 -4.10 -6.05 16.38
N GLY A 208 -2.93 -5.55 15.97
CA GLY A 208 -2.81 -4.50 14.96
C GLY A 208 -3.00 -5.00 13.53
N LYS A 209 -3.61 -4.16 12.69
CA LYS A 209 -4.01 -4.54 11.33
C LYS A 209 -3.77 -3.42 10.31
N GLY A 210 -3.49 -3.82 9.07
CA GLY A 210 -3.40 -2.93 7.92
C GLY A 210 -4.54 -3.15 6.93
N SER A 211 -5.06 -2.07 6.34
CA SER A 211 -6.10 -2.13 5.31
C SER A 211 -5.86 -1.16 4.16
N ILE A 212 -6.08 -1.64 2.94
CA ILE A 212 -6.02 -0.88 1.70
C ILE A 212 -7.30 -1.17 0.92
N SER A 213 -8.17 -0.17 0.81
CA SER A 213 -9.50 -0.35 0.24
C SER A 213 -9.91 0.71 -0.76
N ASN A 214 -10.71 0.31 -1.75
CA ASN A 214 -11.33 1.19 -2.74
C ASN A 214 -10.31 2.10 -3.45
N SER A 215 -9.08 1.62 -3.63
CA SER A 215 -7.94 2.43 -4.08
C SER A 215 -7.52 2.07 -5.51
N ASN A 216 -6.83 2.99 -6.17
CA ASN A 216 -6.24 2.79 -7.50
C ASN A 216 -4.71 2.88 -7.40
N LEU A 217 -4.03 1.75 -7.54
CA LEU A 217 -2.58 1.64 -7.38
C LEU A 217 -1.98 1.38 -8.77
N GLY A 218 -1.01 2.20 -9.19
CA GLY A 218 -0.28 2.00 -10.43
C GLY A 218 0.76 0.89 -10.28
N VAL A 219 2.04 1.25 -10.33
CA VAL A 219 3.15 0.29 -10.26
C VAL A 219 3.60 0.09 -8.81
N LEU A 220 3.59 -1.15 -8.33
CA LEU A 220 4.22 -1.56 -7.07
C LEU A 220 5.50 -2.32 -7.38
N GLU A 221 6.63 -1.72 -7.06
CA GLU A 221 7.97 -2.29 -7.24
C GLU A 221 8.26 -3.42 -6.24
N PRO A 222 9.38 -4.16 -6.41
CA PRO A 222 9.74 -5.21 -5.48
C PRO A 222 9.80 -4.73 -4.02
N MET A 223 9.16 -5.48 -3.13
CA MET A 223 9.02 -5.17 -1.71
C MET A 223 8.40 -3.80 -1.40
N ALA A 224 7.64 -3.21 -2.34
CA ALA A 224 6.94 -1.95 -2.17
C ALA A 224 6.18 -1.87 -0.84
N LEU A 225 5.46 -2.95 -0.52
CA LEU A 225 4.70 -3.12 0.70
C LEU A 225 5.27 -4.27 1.53
N GLN A 226 5.74 -3.96 2.74
CA GLN A 226 6.28 -4.91 3.71
C GLN A 226 5.51 -4.80 5.02
N PHE A 227 4.82 -5.88 5.39
CA PHE A 227 3.96 -5.92 6.57
C PHE A 227 4.28 -7.10 7.49
N VAL A 228 4.27 -6.86 8.80
CA VAL A 228 4.31 -7.92 9.82
C VAL A 228 3.23 -7.63 10.85
N GLY A 229 2.32 -8.56 11.14
CA GLY A 229 1.23 -8.30 12.10
C GLY A 229 0.13 -9.34 12.14
N ASP A 230 -1.02 -9.00 12.72
CA ASP A 230 -2.15 -9.93 12.79
C ASP A 230 -2.98 -9.95 11.50
N GLY A 231 -3.05 -8.84 10.76
CA GLY A 231 -3.90 -8.80 9.57
C GLY A 231 -3.46 -7.81 8.51
N LEU A 232 -3.59 -8.22 7.25
CA LEU A 232 -3.50 -7.34 6.09
C LEU A 232 -4.69 -7.58 5.16
N SER A 233 -5.45 -6.52 4.88
CA SER A 233 -6.63 -6.57 4.03
C SER A 233 -6.47 -5.64 2.83
N ILE A 234 -6.48 -6.19 1.62
CA ILE A 234 -6.41 -5.46 0.36
C ILE A 234 -7.69 -5.75 -0.42
N LYS A 235 -8.63 -4.79 -0.42
CA LYS A 235 -10.00 -5.01 -0.91
C LYS A 235 -10.50 -3.96 -1.89
N ASN A 236 -11.23 -4.37 -2.92
CA ASN A 236 -11.90 -3.46 -3.86
C ASN A 236 -10.94 -2.50 -4.58
N ASN A 237 -9.69 -2.91 -4.84
CA ASN A 237 -8.70 -2.05 -5.47
C ASN A 237 -8.56 -2.35 -6.96
N LYS A 238 -8.14 -1.34 -7.73
CA LYS A 238 -7.55 -1.53 -9.06
C LYS A 238 -6.03 -1.41 -8.93
N ILE A 239 -5.30 -2.37 -9.48
CA ILE A 239 -3.84 -2.43 -9.43
C ILE A 239 -3.30 -2.62 -10.85
N GLU A 240 -2.43 -1.73 -11.30
CA GLU A 240 -1.87 -1.79 -12.66
C GLU A 240 -0.78 -2.86 -12.77
N ASP A 241 0.25 -2.80 -11.92
CA ASP A 241 1.37 -3.74 -12.00
C ASP A 241 1.89 -4.12 -10.61
N LEU A 242 1.99 -5.42 -10.37
CA LEU A 242 2.62 -6.00 -9.19
C LEU A 242 3.92 -6.68 -9.61
N SER A 243 5.05 -6.01 -9.38
CA SER A 243 6.38 -6.57 -9.55
C SER A 243 6.66 -7.70 -8.54
N PRO A 244 7.74 -8.51 -8.72
CA PRO A 244 8.06 -9.63 -7.85
C PRO A 244 8.21 -9.22 -6.38
N SER A 245 7.46 -9.91 -5.53
CA SER A 245 7.41 -9.70 -4.08
C SER A 245 7.05 -8.26 -3.69
N SER A 246 6.26 -7.58 -4.51
CA SER A 246 5.77 -6.21 -4.27
C SER A 246 4.87 -6.13 -3.04
N ILE A 247 4.04 -7.15 -2.81
CA ILE A 247 3.34 -7.39 -1.55
C ILE A 247 4.12 -8.46 -0.80
N ASN A 248 4.74 -8.08 0.31
CA ASN A 248 5.55 -8.95 1.14
C ASN A 248 5.11 -8.88 2.60
N GLY A 249 4.99 -10.01 3.28
CA GLY A 249 4.76 -9.94 4.71
C GLY A 249 4.58 -11.26 5.44
N THR A 250 4.54 -11.17 6.76
CA THR A 250 4.19 -12.27 7.67
C THR A 250 2.99 -11.83 8.48
N VAL A 251 1.81 -12.39 8.19
CA VAL A 251 0.54 -11.99 8.84
C VAL A 251 -0.26 -13.18 9.31
N TYR A 252 -1.08 -13.03 10.35
CA TYR A 252 -2.00 -14.11 10.73
C TYR A 252 -3.11 -14.28 9.68
N ASP A 253 -3.81 -13.19 9.34
CA ASP A 253 -4.84 -13.13 8.30
C ASP A 253 -4.36 -12.29 7.09
N PHE A 254 -4.38 -12.88 5.90
CA PHE A 254 -4.18 -12.17 4.64
C PHE A 254 -5.45 -12.23 3.79
N GLU A 255 -6.02 -11.07 3.46
CA GLU A 255 -7.18 -10.94 2.58
C GLU A 255 -6.82 -10.13 1.34
N PHE A 256 -7.00 -10.74 0.17
CA PHE A 256 -6.89 -10.09 -1.13
C PHE A 256 -8.21 -10.33 -1.88
N VAL A 257 -9.16 -9.40 -1.74
CA VAL A 257 -10.56 -9.64 -2.12
C VAL A 257 -11.13 -8.58 -3.05
N ASN A 258 -11.82 -9.01 -4.11
CA ASN A 258 -12.52 -8.10 -5.04
C ASN A 258 -11.60 -7.06 -5.71
N ASN A 259 -10.33 -7.41 -5.93
CA ASN A 259 -9.39 -6.53 -6.62
C ASN A 259 -9.37 -6.83 -8.12
N THR A 260 -9.08 -5.81 -8.93
CA THR A 260 -8.70 -5.98 -10.33
C THR A 260 -7.20 -5.74 -10.46
N VAL A 261 -6.46 -6.69 -11.04
CA VAL A 261 -5.02 -6.60 -11.25
C VAL A 261 -4.73 -6.75 -12.74
N ASP A 262 -4.10 -5.74 -13.34
CA ASP A 262 -3.81 -5.74 -14.78
C ASP A 262 -2.60 -6.65 -15.07
N ASN A 263 -1.50 -6.53 -14.32
CA ASN A 263 -0.33 -7.40 -14.44
C ASN A 263 0.15 -7.94 -13.08
N LEU A 264 0.23 -9.27 -12.96
CA LEU A 264 0.69 -9.97 -11.76
C LEU A 264 1.95 -10.79 -12.10
N GLN A 265 3.12 -10.26 -11.76
CA GLN A 265 4.41 -10.89 -12.10
C GLN A 265 4.76 -12.10 -11.22
N SER A 266 5.78 -12.86 -11.61
CA SER A 266 6.25 -14.01 -10.82
C SER A 266 6.56 -13.64 -9.36
N SER A 267 6.03 -14.42 -8.40
CA SER A 267 6.14 -14.14 -6.96
C SER A 267 5.66 -12.75 -6.52
N ALA A 268 4.78 -12.09 -7.26
CA ALA A 268 4.28 -10.75 -6.92
C ALA A 268 3.74 -10.66 -5.49
N ILE A 269 2.99 -11.67 -5.06
CA ILE A 269 2.51 -11.81 -3.68
C ILE A 269 3.38 -12.84 -2.96
N ALA A 270 4.13 -12.36 -1.96
CA ALA A 270 5.04 -13.17 -1.14
C ALA A 270 4.65 -13.02 0.34
N VAL A 271 3.65 -13.77 0.76
CA VAL A 271 3.09 -13.68 2.11
C VAL A 271 3.18 -15.01 2.85
N LEU A 272 3.60 -14.93 4.10
CA LEU A 272 3.53 -16.03 5.06
C LEU A 272 2.30 -15.80 5.94
N SER A 273 1.33 -16.71 5.89
CA SER A 273 0.11 -16.50 6.68
C SER A 273 -0.59 -17.77 7.14
N GLN A 274 -1.29 -17.67 8.28
CA GLN A 274 -2.11 -18.76 8.79
C GLN A 274 -3.39 -18.90 7.97
N ASN A 275 -4.09 -17.79 7.73
CA ASN A 275 -5.30 -17.74 6.92
C ASN A 275 -5.06 -16.84 5.71
N THR A 276 -5.28 -17.38 4.52
CA THR A 276 -5.17 -16.68 3.24
C THR A 276 -6.50 -16.74 2.51
N TYR A 277 -7.03 -15.58 2.15
CA TYR A 277 -8.26 -15.44 1.37
C TYR A 277 -7.96 -14.64 0.11
N ILE A 278 -7.96 -15.30 -1.05
CA ILE A 278 -7.77 -14.67 -2.36
C ILE A 278 -9.07 -14.90 -3.15
N ASN A 279 -10.01 -13.98 -2.97
CA ASN A 279 -11.41 -14.23 -3.35
C ASN A 279 -11.99 -13.13 -4.25
N ASN A 280 -12.82 -13.51 -5.22
CA ASN A 280 -13.56 -12.57 -6.08
C ASN A 280 -12.67 -11.60 -6.88
N ASN A 281 -11.40 -11.92 -7.13
CA ASN A 281 -10.51 -11.01 -7.86
C ASN A 281 -10.63 -11.22 -9.37
N HIS A 282 -10.30 -10.17 -10.12
CA HIS A 282 -10.16 -10.21 -11.56
C HIS A 282 -8.69 -9.96 -11.94
N PHE A 283 -8.01 -10.98 -12.45
CA PHE A 283 -6.63 -10.91 -12.91
C PHE A 283 -6.59 -10.94 -14.44
N ARG A 284 -6.02 -9.90 -15.06
CA ARG A 284 -5.91 -9.85 -16.52
C ARG A 284 -4.72 -10.64 -17.04
N ASN A 285 -3.51 -10.34 -16.54
CA ASN A 285 -2.31 -11.08 -16.86
C ASN A 285 -1.66 -11.67 -15.61
N VAL A 286 -1.49 -13.00 -15.58
CA VAL A 286 -0.83 -13.71 -14.47
C VAL A 286 0.39 -14.48 -14.99
N GLU A 287 1.58 -14.02 -14.60
CA GLU A 287 2.84 -14.65 -14.98
C GLU A 287 3.11 -15.95 -14.21
N SER A 288 4.05 -16.74 -14.75
CA SER A 288 4.45 -18.01 -14.16
C SER A 288 4.88 -17.90 -12.69
N GLY A 289 4.20 -18.66 -11.83
CA GLY A 289 4.48 -18.69 -10.39
C GLY A 289 4.17 -17.40 -9.64
N ALA A 290 3.20 -16.60 -10.09
CA ALA A 290 2.75 -15.40 -9.41
C ALA A 290 2.44 -15.61 -7.92
N PHE A 291 1.78 -16.73 -7.57
CA PHE A 291 1.41 -17.06 -6.19
C PHE A 291 2.38 -18.01 -5.48
N LYS A 292 3.53 -18.38 -6.09
CA LYS A 292 4.43 -19.43 -5.56
C LYS A 292 5.04 -19.15 -4.18
N LYS A 293 4.91 -17.92 -3.67
CA LYS A 293 5.38 -17.50 -2.35
C LYS A 293 4.24 -17.16 -1.38
N VAL A 294 3.00 -17.52 -1.73
CA VAL A 294 1.89 -17.57 -0.78
C VAL A 294 1.97 -18.92 -0.09
N SER A 295 2.37 -18.89 1.17
CA SER A 295 2.80 -20.08 1.93
C SER A 295 2.37 -19.97 3.39
N PRO A 296 2.15 -21.09 4.10
CA PRO A 296 2.02 -21.07 5.55
C PRO A 296 3.34 -20.73 6.27
N GLY A 297 4.48 -20.68 5.56
CA GLY A 297 5.82 -20.39 6.12
C GLY A 297 6.82 -21.55 5.97
N LEU A 298 8.11 -21.22 5.94
CA LEU A 298 9.19 -22.21 5.91
C LEU A 298 9.27 -22.99 7.23
N LEU A 299 8.85 -24.26 7.16
CA LEU A 299 9.08 -25.27 8.17
C LEU A 299 10.28 -26.14 7.79
N HIS A 300 11.43 -25.54 7.47
CA HIS A 300 12.60 -26.35 7.14
C HIS A 300 13.14 -27.15 8.34
N ASP A 301 12.68 -26.87 9.56
CA ASP A 301 13.15 -27.46 10.82
C ASP A 301 12.07 -27.87 11.85
N SER A 302 10.77 -27.88 11.51
CA SER A 302 9.78 -28.30 12.49
C SER A 302 9.54 -29.81 12.49
N GLN A 303 10.46 -30.54 13.12
CA GLN A 303 10.11 -31.77 13.85
C GLN A 303 9.13 -31.50 15.03
N ARG A 304 8.60 -30.29 15.14
CA ARG A 304 7.52 -29.95 16.07
C ARG A 304 6.20 -30.20 15.38
N ASN A 305 5.50 -31.23 15.86
CA ASN A 305 4.07 -31.42 15.62
C ASN A 305 3.32 -30.11 15.97
N PHE A 306 2.98 -29.31 14.97
CA PHE A 306 2.02 -28.20 15.08
C PHE A 306 0.58 -28.73 15.20
N GLY A 307 0.35 -29.80 15.96
CA GLY A 307 -0.91 -30.56 16.03
C GLY A 307 -2.15 -29.76 16.46
N THR A 308 -2.03 -28.46 16.67
CA THR A 308 -3.12 -27.51 16.97
C THR A 308 -3.26 -26.34 15.99
N LEU A 309 -2.27 -26.04 15.13
CA LEU A 309 -2.40 -24.94 14.16
C LEU A 309 -3.03 -25.45 12.87
N TYR A 310 -4.18 -24.89 12.54
CA TYR A 310 -4.90 -25.15 11.30
C TYR A 310 -4.72 -23.96 10.37
N PHE A 311 -4.22 -24.22 9.17
CA PHE A 311 -3.99 -23.23 8.13
C PHE A 311 -5.13 -23.23 7.13
N VAL A 312 -5.53 -22.06 6.65
CA VAL A 312 -6.59 -21.93 5.64
C VAL A 312 -6.02 -21.23 4.42
N TYR A 313 -6.17 -21.86 3.26
CA TYR A 313 -5.97 -21.26 1.96
C TYR A 313 -7.28 -21.35 1.18
N ASP A 314 -7.97 -20.22 1.06
CA ASP A 314 -9.21 -20.09 0.33
C ASP A 314 -8.99 -19.24 -0.92
N PHE A 315 -9.13 -19.88 -2.07
CA PHE A 315 -8.91 -19.28 -3.38
C PHE A 315 -10.16 -19.49 -4.23
N ASN A 316 -11.11 -18.55 -4.13
CA ASN A 316 -12.44 -18.73 -4.71
C ASN A 316 -12.94 -17.60 -5.58
N ASN A 317 -13.81 -17.96 -6.54
CA ASN A 317 -14.53 -17.02 -7.40
C ASN A 317 -13.63 -15.99 -8.12
N ASN A 318 -12.38 -16.35 -8.43
CA ASN A 318 -11.48 -15.46 -9.17
C ASN A 318 -11.67 -15.63 -10.67
N LEU A 319 -11.57 -14.54 -11.42
CA LEU A 319 -11.59 -14.50 -12.88
C LEU A 319 -10.17 -14.26 -13.40
N PHE A 320 -9.73 -15.07 -14.36
CA PHE A 320 -8.44 -14.93 -15.03
C PHE A 320 -8.63 -14.76 -16.54
N GLU A 321 -8.09 -13.69 -17.13
CA GLU A 321 -8.12 -13.50 -18.59
C GLU A 321 -6.94 -14.17 -19.29
N HIS A 322 -5.73 -14.06 -18.73
CA HIS A 322 -4.53 -14.73 -19.21
C HIS A 322 -3.71 -15.27 -18.05
N VAL A 323 -3.30 -16.53 -18.18
CA VAL A 323 -2.50 -17.25 -17.19
C VAL A 323 -1.37 -17.98 -17.91
N GLU A 324 -0.14 -17.61 -17.59
CA GLU A 324 1.06 -18.33 -17.99
C GLU A 324 1.24 -19.63 -17.21
N ASP A 325 2.28 -20.40 -17.55
CA ASP A 325 2.52 -21.69 -16.91
C ASP A 325 2.59 -21.63 -15.40
N LYS A 326 1.74 -22.42 -14.74
CA LYS A 326 1.71 -22.53 -13.28
C LYS A 326 1.44 -21.19 -12.57
N GLY A 327 0.88 -20.19 -13.26
CA GLY A 327 0.69 -18.84 -12.71
C GLY A 327 -0.12 -18.81 -11.41
N ILE A 328 -1.18 -19.62 -11.34
CA ILE A 328 -2.14 -19.71 -10.21
C ILE A 328 -1.71 -20.66 -9.08
N ARG A 329 -0.51 -21.24 -9.12
CA ARG A 329 -0.08 -22.24 -8.12
C ARG A 329 0.50 -21.56 -6.87
N PRO A 330 -0.05 -21.78 -5.66
CA PRO A 330 0.59 -21.38 -4.42
C PRO A 330 1.71 -22.37 -4.03
N ASP A 331 2.34 -22.16 -2.88
CA ASP A 331 3.32 -23.10 -2.29
C ASP A 331 2.61 -24.35 -1.70
N ILE A 332 2.05 -25.18 -2.58
CA ILE A 332 1.25 -26.36 -2.21
C ILE A 332 2.05 -27.37 -1.38
N GLU A 333 3.35 -27.51 -1.63
CA GLU A 333 4.19 -28.43 -0.86
C GLU A 333 4.26 -28.02 0.61
N ALA A 334 4.38 -26.72 0.91
CA ALA A 334 4.33 -26.22 2.28
C ALA A 334 2.96 -26.51 2.94
N TYR A 335 1.85 -26.34 2.22
CA TYR A 335 0.51 -26.65 2.74
C TYR A 335 0.28 -28.15 3.01
N LYS A 336 0.92 -29.06 2.27
CA LYS A 336 0.85 -30.52 2.52
C LYS A 336 1.57 -30.96 3.79
N ASN A 337 2.55 -30.19 4.25
CA ASN A 337 3.36 -30.50 5.43
C ASN A 337 2.75 -29.98 6.74
N VAL A 338 1.59 -29.34 6.69
CA VAL A 338 0.86 -28.79 7.83
C VAL A 338 -0.60 -29.22 7.82
N ALA A 339 -1.28 -29.12 8.96
CA ALA A 339 -2.74 -29.27 8.99
C ALA A 339 -3.37 -28.07 8.27
N SER A 340 -3.90 -28.29 7.07
CA SER A 340 -4.44 -27.23 6.22
C SER A 340 -5.83 -27.55 5.65
N LEU A 341 -6.62 -26.50 5.43
CA LEU A 341 -7.72 -26.46 4.48
C LEU A 341 -7.23 -25.76 3.23
N VAL A 342 -7.21 -26.46 2.10
CA VAL A 342 -6.97 -25.84 0.79
C VAL A 342 -8.28 -25.91 0.03
N ASN A 343 -8.86 -24.74 -0.24
CA ASN A 343 -10.08 -24.56 -1.02
C ASN A 343 -9.76 -23.82 -2.32
N PHE A 344 -10.10 -24.42 -3.45
CA PHE A 344 -9.84 -23.89 -4.79
C PHE A 344 -11.10 -24.13 -5.63
N THR A 345 -12.04 -23.19 -5.55
CA THR A 345 -13.41 -23.40 -6.04
C THR A 345 -13.96 -22.21 -6.81
N GLU A 346 -14.84 -22.48 -7.77
CA GLU A 346 -15.61 -21.47 -8.50
C GLU A 346 -14.73 -20.46 -9.28
N ASN A 347 -13.47 -20.79 -9.56
CA ASN A 347 -12.58 -19.94 -10.35
C ASN A 347 -12.89 -20.07 -11.84
N THR A 348 -12.86 -18.96 -12.57
CA THR A 348 -13.09 -18.92 -14.02
C THR A 348 -11.80 -18.54 -14.74
N LEU A 349 -11.35 -19.39 -15.65
CA LEU A 349 -10.19 -19.14 -16.51
C LEU A 349 -10.68 -18.91 -17.95
N GLN A 350 -10.23 -17.83 -18.59
CA GLN A 350 -10.33 -17.70 -20.04
C GLN A 350 -9.27 -18.61 -20.67
N CYS A 351 -9.74 -19.73 -21.19
CA CYS A 351 -8.85 -20.79 -21.63
C CYS A 351 -8.45 -20.61 -23.09
N SER A 352 -7.14 -20.55 -23.32
CA SER A 352 -6.54 -20.86 -24.61
C SER A 352 -6.15 -22.35 -24.67
N CYS A 353 -5.88 -22.88 -25.86
CA CYS A 353 -5.30 -24.23 -26.00
C CYS A 353 -3.97 -24.35 -25.24
N GLU A 354 -3.24 -23.25 -25.14
CA GLU A 354 -2.06 -23.11 -24.32
C GLU A 354 -2.42 -23.37 -22.85
N THR A 355 -3.21 -22.51 -22.22
CA THR A 355 -3.58 -22.64 -20.80
C THR A 355 -4.13 -24.05 -20.44
N ILE A 356 -4.95 -24.67 -21.30
CA ILE A 356 -5.47 -26.03 -21.07
C ILE A 356 -4.35 -27.08 -21.08
N SER A 357 -3.47 -27.01 -22.07
CA SER A 357 -2.37 -27.95 -22.22
C SER A 357 -1.44 -27.92 -20.99
N TRP A 358 -1.34 -26.77 -20.31
CA TRP A 358 -0.45 -26.57 -19.15
C TRP A 358 -1.07 -27.13 -17.86
N LEU A 359 -2.41 -27.04 -17.74
CA LEU A 359 -3.16 -27.69 -16.67
C LEU A 359 -3.16 -29.21 -16.80
N GLY A 360 -3.19 -29.72 -18.04
CA GLY A 360 -3.16 -31.15 -18.36
C GLY A 360 -1.76 -31.75 -18.55
N ALA A 361 -0.70 -30.93 -18.53
CA ALA A 361 0.66 -31.41 -18.74
C ALA A 361 1.12 -32.29 -17.56
N GLU A 362 1.37 -33.56 -17.84
CA GLU A 362 1.98 -34.52 -16.89
C GLU A 362 3.52 -34.47 -16.91
N VAL A 363 4.12 -33.54 -17.66
CA VAL A 363 5.58 -33.42 -17.85
C VAL A 363 6.13 -32.14 -17.25
N ASP A 364 7.34 -32.21 -16.68
CA ASP A 364 8.07 -31.03 -16.20
C ASP A 364 8.47 -30.14 -17.37
N LEU A 365 7.79 -29.01 -17.53
CA LEU A 365 8.06 -28.04 -18.59
C LEU A 365 9.31 -27.15 -18.35
N GLY A 366 10.26 -27.55 -17.47
CA GLY A 366 11.50 -26.78 -17.25
C GLY A 366 12.40 -27.25 -16.09
N PHE A 367 13.55 -26.60 -15.92
CA PHE A 367 14.53 -26.86 -14.85
C PHE A 367 13.98 -26.46 -13.46
N ASN A 368 14.06 -27.36 -12.48
CA ASN A 368 13.62 -27.19 -11.07
C ASN A 368 12.10 -27.02 -10.84
N TYR A 369 11.26 -27.73 -11.59
CA TYR A 369 9.83 -27.77 -11.30
C TYR A 369 9.38 -29.21 -11.02
N THR A 370 8.46 -29.36 -10.06
CA THR A 370 7.79 -30.64 -9.75
C THR A 370 6.37 -30.60 -10.31
N VAL A 371 5.94 -31.66 -11.01
CA VAL A 371 4.52 -31.82 -11.41
C VAL A 371 3.64 -32.01 -10.17
N LEU A 372 2.77 -31.02 -9.90
CA LEU A 372 1.80 -31.07 -8.79
C LEU A 372 0.48 -31.71 -9.24
N LYS A 373 0.50 -33.01 -9.57
CA LYS A 373 -0.67 -33.73 -10.10
C LYS A 373 -1.91 -33.60 -9.20
N ASP A 374 -1.73 -33.63 -7.88
CA ASP A 374 -2.83 -33.45 -6.92
C ASP A 374 -3.49 -32.05 -7.03
N PHE A 375 -2.68 -31.00 -7.22
CA PHE A 375 -3.19 -29.64 -7.36
C PHE A 375 -3.91 -29.44 -8.70
N ASN A 376 -3.35 -29.97 -9.78
CA ASN A 376 -4.03 -29.93 -11.08
C ASN A 376 -5.35 -30.72 -11.03
N THR A 377 -5.38 -31.86 -10.32
CA THR A 377 -6.62 -32.64 -10.11
C THR A 377 -7.66 -31.82 -9.34
N MET A 378 -7.24 -31.03 -8.35
CA MET A 378 -8.13 -30.13 -7.61
C MET A 378 -8.73 -29.04 -8.52
N ILE A 379 -7.94 -28.47 -9.43
CA ILE A 379 -8.46 -27.49 -10.41
C ILE A 379 -9.52 -28.13 -11.31
N LEU A 380 -9.25 -29.34 -11.78
CA LEU A 380 -10.08 -30.06 -12.76
C LEU A 380 -11.24 -30.86 -12.13
N ASP A 381 -11.37 -30.91 -10.79
CA ASP A 381 -12.47 -31.63 -10.14
C ASP A 381 -13.80 -30.89 -10.37
N PRO A 382 -14.80 -31.52 -11.03
CA PRO A 382 -16.09 -30.90 -11.28
C PRO A 382 -16.83 -30.44 -10.01
N LYS A 383 -16.55 -31.07 -8.84
CA LYS A 383 -17.14 -30.68 -7.55
C LYS A 383 -16.70 -29.29 -7.11
N ASN A 384 -15.51 -28.87 -7.55
CA ASN A 384 -14.97 -27.56 -7.23
C ASN A 384 -15.53 -26.45 -8.12
N LYS A 385 -16.30 -26.80 -9.16
CA LYS A 385 -17.00 -25.87 -10.08
C LYS A 385 -16.08 -24.82 -10.71
N ASN A 386 -14.78 -25.12 -10.87
CA ASN A 386 -13.92 -24.27 -11.67
C ASN A 386 -14.40 -24.35 -13.14
N ASN A 387 -14.31 -23.25 -13.88
CA ASN A 387 -14.82 -23.17 -15.24
C ASN A 387 -13.75 -22.66 -16.21
N CYS A 388 -13.78 -23.20 -17.42
CA CYS A 388 -12.94 -22.84 -18.54
C CYS A 388 -13.81 -22.15 -19.58
N ASN A 389 -13.76 -20.82 -19.66
CA ASN A 389 -14.40 -20.11 -20.75
C ASN A 389 -13.53 -20.26 -21.99
N PHE A 390 -13.80 -21.32 -22.76
CA PHE A 390 -13.04 -21.66 -23.95
C PHE A 390 -13.40 -20.74 -25.10
N ASN A 391 -12.42 -19.98 -25.60
CA ASN A 391 -12.54 -19.35 -26.91
C ASN A 391 -11.95 -20.33 -27.93
N PRO A 392 -12.75 -20.90 -28.86
CA PRO A 392 -12.30 -21.97 -29.71
C PRO A 392 -11.02 -21.60 -30.46
N CYS A 393 -9.97 -22.36 -30.18
CA CYS A 393 -8.73 -22.27 -30.94
C CYS A 393 -9.09 -22.51 -32.40
N MET A 394 -8.89 -21.51 -33.26
CA MET A 394 -8.81 -21.76 -34.68
C MET A 394 -7.53 -22.56 -34.92
N CYS A 395 -7.56 -23.87 -34.67
CA CYS A 395 -6.57 -24.79 -35.19
C CYS A 395 -6.48 -24.54 -36.69
N PHE A 396 -5.27 -24.24 -37.17
CA PHE A 396 -4.93 -23.97 -38.56
C PHE A 396 -5.91 -24.63 -39.54
N GLY A 397 -6.80 -23.81 -40.08
CA GLY A 397 -7.75 -24.26 -41.07
C GLY A 397 -7.00 -24.70 -42.33
N VAL A 398 -6.91 -26.00 -42.55
CA VAL A 398 -7.15 -26.50 -43.89
C VAL A 398 -8.57 -26.04 -44.24
N ARG A 399 -8.66 -25.11 -45.20
CA ARG A 399 -9.91 -24.53 -45.67
C ARG A 399 -10.97 -25.62 -45.85
N SER A 400 -12.07 -25.51 -45.09
CA SER A 400 -13.38 -25.95 -45.55
C SER A 400 -14.41 -24.90 -45.11
N PRO A 401 -15.27 -24.39 -46.00
CA PRO A 401 -16.10 -23.24 -45.72
C PRO A 401 -17.35 -23.63 -44.93
N ASN A 402 -17.79 -22.66 -44.12
CA ASN A 402 -19.13 -22.53 -43.53
C ASN A 402 -19.49 -23.50 -42.39
N LYS A 403 -19.24 -23.04 -41.16
CA LYS A 403 -20.24 -22.98 -40.09
C LYS A 403 -19.79 -22.04 -38.97
N ARG A 404 -20.57 -20.98 -38.72
CA ARG A 404 -20.44 -20.18 -37.49
C ARG A 404 -20.78 -21.09 -36.31
N SER A 405 -19.81 -21.35 -35.46
CA SER A 405 -19.98 -22.06 -34.19
C SER A 405 -20.05 -21.05 -33.05
N SER A 406 -21.10 -21.13 -32.25
CA SER A 406 -21.28 -20.38 -31.00
C SER A 406 -20.32 -20.88 -29.93
N ALA A 407 -19.65 -19.95 -29.23
CA ALA A 407 -18.84 -20.26 -28.05
C ALA A 407 -19.72 -20.98 -27.01
N THR A 408 -19.27 -22.15 -26.58
CA THR A 408 -19.94 -22.96 -25.55
C THR A 408 -18.99 -23.03 -24.37
N ALA A 409 -19.42 -22.60 -23.18
CA ALA A 409 -18.62 -22.73 -21.96
C ALA A 409 -18.48 -24.22 -21.63
N ALA A 410 -17.25 -24.67 -21.39
CA ALA A 410 -16.96 -26.04 -20.97
C ALA A 410 -16.73 -26.04 -19.46
N VAL A 411 -17.66 -26.63 -18.72
CA VAL A 411 -17.44 -26.97 -17.31
C VAL A 411 -16.39 -28.07 -17.26
N PHE A 412 -15.37 -27.93 -16.40
CA PHE A 412 -14.35 -28.96 -16.21
C PHE A 412 -14.94 -30.28 -15.69
#